data_AF-A0A183KDD4-F1
#
_entry.id   AF-A0A183KDD4-F1
#
_cell.length_a   1.000
_cell.length_b   1.000
_cell.length_c   1.000
_cell.angle_alpha   90.00
_cell.angle_beta   90.00
_cell.angle_gamma   90.00
#
_symmetry.space_group_name_H-M   'P 1'
#
loop_
_entity.id
_entity.type
_entity.pdbx_description
1 polymer ?
#
loop_
_entity_poly.entity_id
_entity_poly.type
_entity_poly.pdbx_seq_one_letter_code
_entity_poly.pdbx_strand_id
1 'polypeptide(L)'
;MYSYANNSIHNNNNNNSCYHRHSSICDLHSSHKTDASFLFRTIYDLSFFVIVIVIILNLIFGVIVDTFAALRQEKQNSEELNKNHCCVCGLHRSAFDHSNTSFDEHVEVDHNVWHYIYFIIYLRTKLTDDLTGLEIYIDKLIKDCQPLKVIICTFTLQRRMAMINIRC
;
A
#
# COMPACT_ATOMS: atom_id res chain seq x y z
N MET A 1 6.83 -79.52 -46.93
CA MET A 1 5.42 -79.07 -46.86
C MET A 1 5.10 -78.89 -45.38
N TYR A 2 4.62 -77.71 -45.02
CA TYR A 2 4.62 -77.04 -43.70
C TYR A 2 4.38 -77.90 -42.44
N SER A 3 5.09 -77.58 -41.35
CA SER A 3 4.44 -77.36 -40.05
C SER A 3 5.33 -76.59 -39.07
N TYR A 4 4.65 -75.85 -38.20
CA TYR A 4 5.12 -74.85 -37.23
C TYR A 4 6.06 -75.41 -36.15
N ALA A 5 6.95 -74.56 -35.63
CA ALA A 5 7.60 -74.79 -34.33
C ALA A 5 7.76 -73.48 -33.57
N ASN A 6 6.83 -73.25 -32.62
CA ASN A 6 7.01 -72.35 -31.48
C ASN A 6 8.15 -72.89 -30.60
N ASN A 7 9.03 -72.01 -30.11
CA ASN A 7 9.98 -72.36 -29.08
C ASN A 7 9.75 -71.54 -27.81
N SER A 8 9.68 -72.29 -26.72
CA SER A 8 9.29 -71.92 -25.37
C SER A 8 10.49 -71.47 -24.52
N ILE A 9 10.26 -70.42 -23.72
CA ILE A 9 10.47 -70.35 -22.25
C ILE A 9 11.90 -70.56 -21.68
N HIS A 10 12.34 -69.51 -20.95
CA HIS A 10 13.32 -69.43 -19.84
C HIS A 10 14.78 -69.87 -20.09
N ASN A 11 15.76 -69.04 -19.68
CA ASN A 11 16.28 -69.06 -18.30
C ASN A 11 17.33 -67.95 -18.04
N ASN A 12 17.51 -67.72 -16.74
CA ASN A 12 18.26 -66.72 -15.99
C ASN A 12 19.78 -66.57 -16.23
N ASN A 13 20.23 -65.35 -15.88
CA ASN A 13 21.43 -65.00 -15.12
C ASN A 13 22.85 -65.12 -15.72
N ASN A 14 23.50 -63.95 -15.67
CA ASN A 14 24.81 -63.69 -15.06
C ASN A 14 26.12 -63.83 -15.88
N ASN A 15 26.81 -62.68 -15.91
CA ASN A 15 28.26 -62.47 -15.72
C ASN A 15 29.12 -62.19 -16.96
N ASN A 16 29.60 -60.93 -16.97
CA ASN A 16 31.01 -60.52 -17.06
C ASN A 16 31.82 -60.96 -18.29
N SER A 17 32.24 -59.99 -19.10
CA SER A 17 33.67 -59.79 -19.36
C SER A 17 33.95 -58.50 -20.14
N CYS A 18 34.50 -57.51 -19.46
CA CYS A 18 35.31 -56.47 -20.08
C CYS A 18 36.75 -57.01 -20.11
N TYR A 19 37.31 -57.27 -21.31
CA TYR A 19 38.76 -57.37 -21.49
C TYR A 19 39.18 -56.73 -22.82
N HIS A 20 39.77 -55.55 -22.68
CA HIS A 20 40.93 -55.03 -23.43
C HIS A 20 41.05 -55.27 -24.94
N ARG A 21 40.96 -54.18 -25.72
CA ARG A 21 42.09 -53.78 -26.58
C ARG A 21 42.09 -52.27 -26.88
N HIS A 22 43.17 -51.65 -26.45
CA HIS A 22 43.62 -50.31 -26.82
C HIS A 22 43.68 -50.16 -28.35
N SER A 23 42.97 -49.17 -28.88
CA SER A 23 43.36 -48.43 -30.08
C SER A 23 42.59 -47.11 -30.10
N SER A 24 43.15 -46.11 -29.42
CA SER A 24 42.95 -44.70 -29.75
C SER A 24 43.06 -44.54 -31.28
N ILE A 25 42.12 -43.80 -31.89
CA ILE A 25 42.08 -43.26 -33.28
C ILE A 25 40.72 -43.42 -34.03
N CYS A 26 39.62 -43.87 -33.40
CA CYS A 26 38.32 -43.95 -34.11
C CYS A 26 37.15 -43.08 -33.59
N ASP A 27 37.31 -42.32 -32.50
CA ASP A 27 36.17 -41.61 -31.87
C ASP A 27 35.95 -40.17 -32.33
N LEU A 28 36.44 -39.75 -33.51
CA LEU A 28 36.43 -38.33 -33.89
C LEU A 28 35.52 -37.94 -35.07
N HIS A 29 34.58 -38.78 -35.51
CA HIS A 29 33.75 -38.40 -36.67
C HIS A 29 32.26 -38.75 -36.63
N SER A 30 31.59 -38.80 -35.48
CA SER A 30 30.11 -38.82 -35.50
C SER A 30 29.38 -38.00 -34.43
N SER A 31 30.07 -37.18 -33.64
CA SER A 31 29.42 -36.16 -32.80
C SER A 31 29.42 -34.81 -33.52
N HIS A 32 28.45 -34.58 -34.39
CA HIS A 32 28.20 -33.22 -34.89
C HIS A 32 26.71 -32.95 -35.21
N LYS A 33 25.90 -34.00 -35.40
CA LYS A 33 24.44 -33.83 -35.58
C LYS A 33 23.66 -33.83 -34.27
N THR A 34 24.25 -34.33 -33.19
CA THR A 34 23.67 -34.30 -31.84
C THR A 34 24.01 -33.00 -31.09
N ASP A 35 25.08 -32.27 -31.42
CA ASP A 35 25.47 -31.09 -30.63
C ASP A 35 24.59 -29.86 -30.92
N ALA A 36 24.14 -29.70 -32.17
CA ALA A 36 23.31 -28.56 -32.58
C ALA A 36 21.91 -28.58 -31.94
N SER A 37 21.29 -29.76 -31.82
CA SER A 37 19.96 -29.91 -31.21
C SER A 37 20.00 -29.73 -29.68
N PHE A 38 21.08 -30.15 -29.03
CA PHE A 38 21.30 -29.91 -27.60
C PHE A 38 21.60 -28.43 -27.31
N LEU A 39 22.45 -27.77 -28.13
CA LEU A 39 22.71 -26.34 -27.98
C LEU A 39 21.45 -25.50 -28.17
N PHE A 40 20.61 -25.82 -29.16
CA PHE A 40 19.34 -25.13 -29.36
C PHE A 40 18.40 -25.29 -28.16
N ARG A 41 18.30 -26.51 -27.60
CA ARG A 41 17.54 -26.80 -26.38
C ARG A 41 18.05 -25.96 -25.20
N THR A 42 19.36 -25.92 -24.98
CA THR A 42 19.97 -25.15 -23.87
C THR A 42 19.75 -23.65 -24.01
N ILE A 43 19.88 -23.09 -25.22
CA ILE A 43 19.63 -21.66 -25.47
C ILE A 43 18.15 -21.33 -25.27
N TYR A 44 17.25 -22.20 -25.73
CA TYR A 44 15.82 -22.04 -25.51
C TYR A 44 15.50 -22.00 -24.01
N ASP A 45 15.99 -22.98 -23.24
CA ASP A 45 15.76 -23.06 -21.79
C ASP A 45 16.36 -21.84 -21.04
N LEU A 46 17.56 -21.39 -21.42
CA LEU A 46 18.21 -20.20 -20.85
C LEU A 46 17.46 -18.90 -21.18
N SER A 47 17.08 -18.73 -22.45
CA SER A 47 16.36 -17.53 -22.91
C SER A 47 14.99 -17.43 -22.25
N PHE A 48 14.27 -18.55 -22.13
CA PHE A 48 13.00 -18.62 -21.42
C PHE A 48 13.15 -18.22 -19.96
N PHE A 49 14.19 -18.72 -19.27
CA PHE A 49 14.47 -18.36 -17.89
C PHE A 49 14.72 -16.85 -17.72
N VAL A 50 15.54 -16.24 -18.59
CA VAL A 50 15.82 -14.81 -18.55
C VAL A 50 14.56 -13.99 -18.81
N ILE A 51 13.76 -14.35 -19.83
CA ILE A 51 12.53 -13.64 -20.18
C ILE A 51 11.53 -13.68 -19.01
N VAL A 52 11.34 -14.85 -18.39
CA VAL A 52 10.43 -15.00 -17.25
C VAL A 52 10.88 -14.14 -16.06
N ILE A 53 12.18 -14.13 -15.74
CA ILE A 53 12.71 -13.28 -14.66
C ILE A 53 12.49 -11.80 -14.96
N VAL A 54 12.78 -11.34 -16.19
CA VAL A 54 12.58 -9.94 -16.58
C VAL A 54 11.11 -9.54 -16.45
N ILE A 55 10.19 -10.40 -16.87
CA ILE A 55 8.74 -10.15 -16.72
C ILE A 55 8.35 -10.06 -15.25
N ILE A 56 8.78 -11.01 -14.40
CA ILE A 56 8.41 -11.04 -12.98
C ILE A 56 9.00 -9.83 -12.24
N LEU A 57 10.27 -9.50 -12.47
CA LEU A 57 10.91 -8.35 -11.83
C LEU A 57 10.21 -7.05 -12.22
N ASN A 58 9.93 -6.84 -13.50
CA ASN A 58 9.24 -5.63 -13.96
C ASN A 58 7.80 -5.56 -13.45
N LEU A 59 7.11 -6.71 -13.29
CA LEU A 59 5.79 -6.76 -12.69
C LEU A 59 5.83 -6.37 -11.21
N ILE A 60 6.76 -6.93 -10.43
CA ILE A 60 6.91 -6.60 -9.00
C ILE A 60 7.29 -5.14 -8.83
N PHE A 61 8.27 -4.64 -9.59
CA PHE A 61 8.64 -3.23 -9.53
C PHE A 61 7.48 -2.31 -9.92
N GLY A 62 6.67 -2.69 -10.91
CA GLY A 62 5.46 -1.96 -11.27
C GLY A 62 4.50 -1.80 -10.08
N VAL A 63 4.11 -2.91 -9.44
CA VAL A 63 3.21 -2.88 -8.28
C VAL A 63 3.78 -2.04 -7.12
N ILE A 64 5.07 -2.19 -6.84
CA ILE A 64 5.71 -1.43 -5.76
C ILE A 64 5.71 0.07 -6.08
N VAL A 65 6.07 0.48 -7.30
CA VAL A 65 6.05 1.89 -7.71
C VAL A 65 4.63 2.46 -7.67
N ASP A 66 3.65 1.71 -8.15
CA ASP A 66 2.23 2.14 -8.17
C ASP A 66 1.69 2.35 -6.75
N THR A 67 1.98 1.43 -5.83
CA THR A 67 1.54 1.55 -4.42
C THR A 67 2.20 2.75 -3.72
N PHE A 68 3.50 2.97 -3.92
CA PHE A 68 4.18 4.15 -3.37
C PHE A 68 3.67 5.46 -4.00
N ALA A 69 3.35 5.46 -5.29
CA ALA A 69 2.75 6.61 -5.96
C ALA A 69 1.37 6.93 -5.36
N ALA A 70 0.54 5.91 -5.12
CA ALA A 70 -0.77 6.08 -4.48
C ALA A 70 -0.66 6.67 -3.06
N LEU A 71 0.24 6.14 -2.22
CA LEU A 71 0.49 6.68 -0.87
C LEU A 71 0.95 8.14 -0.91
N ARG A 72 1.78 8.51 -1.90
CA ARG A 72 2.22 9.90 -2.09
C ARG A 72 1.05 10.81 -2.49
N GLN A 73 0.19 10.35 -3.40
CA GLN A 73 -0.97 11.12 -3.84
C GLN A 73 -1.95 11.35 -2.68
N GLU A 74 -2.20 10.33 -1.86
CA GLU A 74 -3.06 10.45 -0.68
C GLU A 74 -2.50 11.46 0.32
N LYS A 75 -1.19 11.40 0.59
CA LYS A 75 -0.50 12.38 1.44
C LYS A 75 -0.65 13.81 0.89
N GLN A 76 -0.43 14.00 -0.41
CA GLN A 76 -0.56 15.31 -1.06
C GLN A 76 -2.00 15.84 -0.96
N ASN A 77 -2.99 14.99 -1.22
CA ASN A 77 -4.40 15.37 -1.10
C ASN A 77 -4.77 15.78 0.34
N SER A 78 -4.28 15.03 1.33
CA SER A 78 -4.48 15.35 2.75
C SER A 78 -3.84 16.69 3.14
N GLU A 79 -2.64 16.97 2.64
CA GLU A 79 -1.95 18.24 2.86
C GLU A 79 -2.66 19.42 2.18
N GLU A 80 -3.20 19.21 0.98
CA GLU A 80 -3.99 20.22 0.26
C GLU A 80 -5.27 20.56 1.01
N LEU A 81 -6.00 19.55 1.48
CA LEU A 81 -7.20 19.75 2.30
C LEU A 81 -6.88 20.55 3.57
N ASN A 82 -5.79 20.23 4.26
CA ASN A 82 -5.38 20.94 5.48
C ASN A 82 -4.99 22.41 5.20
N LYS A 83 -4.39 22.70 4.05
CA LYS A 83 -4.00 24.07 3.66
C LYS A 83 -5.18 24.93 3.21
N ASN A 84 -6.21 24.30 2.62
CA ASN A 84 -7.29 25.00 1.96
C ASN A 84 -8.62 24.93 2.70
N HIS A 85 -8.77 24.06 3.70
CA HIS A 85 -9.97 23.95 4.51
C HIS A 85 -9.66 24.13 5.99
N CYS A 86 -10.52 24.86 6.69
CA CYS A 86 -10.42 24.96 8.14
C CYS A 86 -10.80 23.63 8.80
N CYS A 87 -9.93 23.05 9.64
CA CYS A 87 -10.21 21.77 10.32
C CYS A 87 -11.40 21.80 11.28
N VAL A 88 -11.80 22.99 11.75
CA VAL A 88 -12.84 23.19 12.76
C VAL A 88 -14.23 23.33 12.12
N CYS A 89 -14.38 24.23 11.13
CA CYS A 89 -15.66 24.49 10.46
C CYS A 89 -15.80 23.85 9.07
N GLY A 90 -14.70 23.42 8.43
CA GLY A 90 -14.70 22.81 7.10
C GLY A 90 -14.82 23.79 5.93
N LEU A 91 -14.88 25.10 6.18
CA LEU A 91 -14.95 26.10 5.13
C LEU A 91 -13.67 26.12 4.29
N HIS A 92 -13.83 26.25 2.97
CA HIS A 92 -12.74 26.41 2.02
C HIS A 92 -12.18 27.84 2.07
N ARG A 93 -10.88 28.00 1.77
CA ARG A 93 -10.16 29.28 1.74
C ARG A 93 -10.87 30.33 0.89
N SER A 94 -11.45 29.92 -0.25
CA SER A 94 -12.17 30.83 -1.16
C SER A 94 -13.44 31.46 -0.55
N ALA A 95 -13.97 30.90 0.54
CA ALA A 95 -15.10 31.50 1.25
C ALA A 95 -14.73 32.83 1.93
N PHE A 96 -13.43 33.08 2.12
CA PHE A 96 -12.91 34.26 2.82
C PHE A 96 -12.48 35.39 1.87
N ASP A 97 -12.45 35.15 0.55
CA ASP A 97 -11.97 36.11 -0.46
C ASP A 97 -12.79 37.41 -0.51
N HIS A 98 -14.07 37.35 -0.14
CA HIS A 98 -14.99 38.50 -0.08
C HIS A 98 -15.34 38.91 1.35
N SER A 99 -14.63 38.34 2.34
CA SER A 99 -14.91 38.55 3.74
C SER A 99 -13.93 39.58 4.34
N ASN A 100 -14.31 40.16 5.48
CA ASN A 100 -13.46 41.14 6.16
C ASN A 100 -12.27 40.51 6.92
N THR A 101 -12.15 39.18 6.95
CA THR A 101 -11.13 38.44 7.71
C THR A 101 -10.40 37.47 6.79
N SER A 102 -9.07 37.40 6.88
CA SER A 102 -8.31 36.45 6.06
C SER A 102 -8.50 35.00 6.56
N PHE A 103 -8.33 34.02 5.68
CA PHE A 103 -8.38 32.60 6.07
C PHE A 103 -7.32 32.25 7.14
N ASP A 104 -6.12 32.83 7.01
CA ASP A 104 -5.03 32.57 7.95
C ASP A 104 -5.37 33.14 9.34
N GLU A 105 -5.91 34.35 9.42
CA GLU A 105 -6.42 34.94 10.67
C GLU A 105 -7.57 34.13 11.28
N HIS A 106 -8.49 33.62 10.45
CA HIS A 106 -9.57 32.76 10.90
C HIS A 106 -9.07 31.47 11.55
N VAL A 107 -8.07 30.80 10.95
CA VAL A 107 -7.50 29.56 11.49
C VAL A 107 -6.68 29.81 12.74
N GLU A 108 -5.91 30.91 12.80
CA GLU A 108 -5.02 31.19 13.92
C GLU A 108 -5.72 31.77 15.15
N VAL A 109 -6.75 32.61 14.95
CA VAL A 109 -7.40 33.36 16.04
C VAL A 109 -8.74 32.74 16.43
N ASP A 110 -9.63 32.48 15.45
CA ASP A 110 -10.97 31.96 15.75
C ASP A 110 -10.97 30.44 15.95
N HIS A 111 -10.29 29.72 15.05
CA HIS A 111 -10.37 28.26 14.92
C HIS A 111 -9.02 27.57 15.13
N ASN A 112 -8.29 28.03 16.13
CA ASN A 112 -7.02 27.41 16.50
C ASN A 112 -7.26 26.06 17.20
N VAL A 113 -6.82 24.98 16.57
CA VAL A 113 -6.99 23.60 17.07
C VAL A 113 -6.41 23.41 18.47
N TRP A 114 -5.28 24.08 18.78
CA TRP A 114 -4.63 23.93 20.09
C TRP A 114 -5.48 24.44 21.23
N HIS A 115 -6.22 25.54 21.05
CA HIS A 115 -7.12 26.05 22.08
C HIS A 115 -8.21 25.03 22.45
N TYR A 116 -8.73 24.27 21.48
CA TYR A 116 -9.68 23.19 21.74
C TYR A 116 -9.02 22.02 22.50
N ILE A 117 -7.80 21.61 22.13
CA ILE A 117 -7.07 20.54 22.82
C ILE A 117 -6.81 20.93 24.29
N TYR A 118 -6.31 22.15 24.52
CA TYR A 118 -6.09 22.66 25.87
C TYR A 118 -7.37 22.70 26.68
N PHE A 119 -8.48 23.12 26.07
CA PHE A 119 -9.77 23.14 26.75
C PHE A 119 -10.26 21.74 27.14
N ILE A 120 -10.10 20.74 26.26
CA ILE A 120 -10.45 19.34 26.58
C ILE A 120 -9.58 18.81 27.73
N ILE A 121 -8.27 19.07 27.72
CA ILE A 121 -7.36 18.67 28.81
C ILE A 121 -7.75 19.38 30.12
N TYR A 122 -8.07 20.67 30.04
CA TYR A 122 -8.54 21.47 31.17
C TYR A 122 -9.82 20.89 31.78
N LEU A 123 -10.83 20.54 30.97
CA LEU A 123 -12.05 19.90 31.46
C LEU A 123 -11.78 18.55 32.14
N ARG A 124 -10.79 17.78 31.65
CA ARG A 124 -10.41 16.50 32.25
C ARG A 124 -9.61 16.62 33.54
N THR A 125 -8.95 17.75 33.77
CA THR A 125 -8.06 17.96 34.93
C THR A 125 -8.70 18.80 36.03
N LYS A 126 -9.77 19.54 35.70
CA LYS A 126 -10.55 20.34 36.66
C LYS A 126 -11.53 19.46 37.44
N LEU A 127 -11.74 19.78 38.72
CA LEU A 127 -12.73 19.12 39.57
C LEU A 127 -14.15 19.39 39.08
N THR A 128 -15.01 18.38 39.13
CA THR A 128 -16.39 18.45 38.60
C THR A 128 -17.24 19.51 39.27
N ASP A 129 -17.00 19.77 40.55
CA ASP A 129 -17.79 20.68 41.37
C ASP A 129 -17.45 22.15 41.11
N ASP A 130 -16.30 22.41 40.47
CA ASP A 130 -15.83 23.76 40.09
C ASP A 130 -16.13 24.09 38.62
N LEU A 131 -16.78 23.17 37.88
CA LEU A 131 -17.15 23.40 36.50
C LEU A 131 -18.31 24.40 36.41
N THR A 132 -18.17 25.38 35.51
CA THR A 132 -19.28 26.30 35.19
C THR A 132 -20.39 25.55 34.44
N GLY A 133 -21.61 26.11 34.42
CA GLY A 133 -22.75 25.47 33.74
C GLY A 133 -22.49 25.14 32.25
N LEU A 134 -21.70 25.98 31.57
CA LEU A 134 -21.29 25.74 30.19
C LEU A 134 -20.25 24.62 30.08
N GLU A 135 -19.26 24.62 30.97
CA GLU A 135 -18.23 23.57 31.04
C GLU A 135 -18.88 22.19 31.34
N ILE A 136 -19.85 22.14 32.26
CA ILE A 136 -20.63 20.93 32.57
C ILE A 136 -21.39 20.43 31.33
N TYR A 137 -22.01 21.34 30.59
CA TYR A 137 -22.74 20.97 29.38
C TYR A 137 -21.82 20.34 28.34
N ILE A 138 -20.64 20.92 28.11
CA ILE A 138 -19.66 20.40 27.16
C ILE A 138 -19.04 19.09 27.65
N ASP A 139 -18.71 18.98 28.93
CA ASP A 139 -18.20 17.76 29.55
C ASP A 139 -19.18 16.59 29.39
N LYS A 140 -20.48 16.83 29.53
CA LYS A 140 -21.53 15.82 29.24
C LYS A 140 -21.52 15.40 27.77
N LEU A 141 -21.47 16.35 26.83
CA LEU A 141 -21.42 16.03 25.39
C LEU A 141 -20.18 15.20 25.02
N ILE A 142 -19.04 15.49 25.65
CA ILE A 142 -17.80 14.72 25.47
C ILE A 142 -17.96 13.30 26.03
N LYS A 143 -18.54 13.15 27.24
CA LYS A 143 -18.80 11.86 27.88
C LYS A 143 -19.80 11.00 27.10
N ASP A 144 -20.78 11.63 26.46
CA ASP A 144 -21.77 10.96 25.61
C ASP A 144 -21.21 10.61 24.20
N CYS A 145 -19.90 10.73 24.00
CA CYS A 145 -19.19 10.46 22.75
C CYS A 145 -19.83 11.14 21.53
N GLN A 146 -20.39 12.34 21.72
CA GLN A 146 -20.96 13.10 20.60
C GLN A 146 -19.85 13.52 19.64
N PRO A 147 -20.13 13.58 18.33
CA PRO A 147 -19.11 13.95 17.36
C PRO A 147 -18.57 15.34 17.68
N LEU A 148 -17.24 15.49 17.64
CA LEU A 148 -16.53 16.72 18.00
C LEU A 148 -17.07 17.95 17.23
N LYS A 149 -17.61 17.76 16.02
CA LYS A 149 -18.30 18.79 15.24
C LYS A 149 -19.48 19.43 16.00
N VAL A 150 -20.26 18.64 16.76
CA VAL A 150 -21.40 19.13 17.56
C VAL A 150 -20.91 19.96 18.75
N ILE A 151 -19.83 19.52 19.40
CA ILE A 151 -19.20 20.21 20.54
C ILE A 151 -18.56 21.54 20.12
N ILE A 152 -17.97 21.57 18.92
CA ILE A 152 -17.37 22.77 18.35
C ILE A 152 -18.45 23.78 17.95
N CYS A 153 -19.53 23.34 17.30
CA CYS A 153 -20.63 24.21 16.91
C CYS A 153 -21.32 24.90 18.11
N THR A 154 -21.46 24.21 19.25
CA THR A 154 -22.01 24.83 20.46
C THR A 154 -21.07 25.90 21.02
N PHE A 155 -19.75 25.66 20.99
CA PHE A 155 -18.75 26.63 21.46
C PHE A 155 -18.63 27.86 20.57
N THR A 156 -18.66 27.69 19.24
CA THR A 156 -18.56 28.79 18.27
C THR A 156 -19.86 29.61 18.20
N LEU A 157 -21.03 29.01 18.46
CA LEU A 157 -22.30 29.74 18.53
C LEU A 157 -22.43 30.62 19.80
N GLN A 158 -21.94 30.15 20.95
CA GLN A 158 -22.05 30.91 22.21
C GLN A 158 -21.07 32.08 22.33
N ARG A 159 -19.86 31.97 21.73
CA ARG A 159 -18.85 33.03 21.80
C ARG A 159 -19.06 34.17 20.79
N ARG A 160 -20.00 34.01 19.83
CA ARG A 160 -20.03 34.82 18.59
C ARG A 160 -21.40 35.42 18.23
N MET A 161 -22.27 35.67 19.22
CA MET A 161 -23.48 36.49 19.04
C MET A 161 -23.19 37.96 18.58
N ALA A 162 -21.94 38.35 18.33
CA ALA A 162 -21.54 39.69 17.91
C ALA A 162 -20.98 39.82 16.48
N MET A 163 -20.87 38.75 15.67
CA MET A 163 -20.29 38.84 14.32
C MET A 163 -21.22 38.27 13.23
N ILE A 164 -22.37 38.90 13.10
CA ILE A 164 -23.31 38.73 11.98
C ILE A 164 -22.71 39.42 10.74
N ASN A 165 -21.67 38.85 10.10
CA ASN A 165 -21.40 39.16 8.69
C ASN A 165 -20.56 38.15 7.91
N ILE A 166 -20.18 37.04 8.53
CA ILE A 166 -19.65 35.88 7.80
C ILE A 166 -20.45 34.70 8.31
N ARG A 167 -21.62 34.50 7.70
CA ARG A 167 -22.44 33.31 7.92
C ARG A 167 -21.72 32.13 7.26
N CYS A 168 -21.16 31.24 8.08
CA CYS A 168 -21.09 29.83 7.72
C CYS A 168 -22.52 29.30 7.52
#